data_AF-A0A8J7NV33-F1
#
_entry.id   AF-A0A8J7NV33-F1
#
_cell.length_a   1.000
_cell.length_b   1.000
_cell.length_c   1.000
_cell.angle_alpha   90.00
_cell.angle_beta   90.00
_cell.angle_gamma   90.00
#
_symmetry.space_group_name_H-M   'P 1'
#
loop_
_entity.id
_entity.type
_entity.pdbx_description
1 polymer ?
#
loop_
_entity_poly.entity_id
_entity_poly.type
_entity_poly.pdbx_seq_one_letter_code
_entity_poly.pdbx_strand_id
1 'polypeptide(L)'
;MKMASCTFSPPDISLAFEGHVCGGTASGYDSDELPGDVIEFYPEKKCQGKKETFRFLCPSAGQFRCRTTGLVFGMESRGELTYETAHWDLGLISPTGQEPAGPLFDIRCPQGALAELQLPHCELDDRRADFLSVAHMSCGNVEVLRPLEVTATHVTVSVPDLSLWGLVKRLSKPRVLGQVLLFLRPGDGVMMPKVNVFVLPGNVPLCQVTEQQDSCCVYLRTSSGCELSPMTKYKVSSGSREVVRIQPEGQSFYCVYGPNFHPTFEVFLDHGARSLDLQLLKCRARDREEQVWTRFVELPADSPATATPTRSNEFATAQRISPVSRQLWAEALNAVIEELETDEYKKLKNLLHQSGIPRGALGGTERPDMAHRIISHFGVERSVEVVEDAVGRIPRNDPKMRDILKPFLEQLG
;
A
#
# COMPACT_ATOMS: atom_id res chain seq x y z
N MET A 1 28.00 -59.00 2.39
CA MET A 1 26.60 -58.54 2.17
C MET A 1 25.96 -58.29 3.53
N LYS A 2 25.17 -57.21 3.63
CA LYS A 2 24.66 -56.51 4.84
C LYS A 2 25.60 -55.43 5.37
N MET A 3 25.33 -54.18 4.97
CA MET A 3 25.83 -52.96 5.61
C MET A 3 24.97 -52.66 6.84
N ALA A 4 25.64 -52.28 7.92
CA ALA A 4 25.06 -51.76 9.16
C ALA A 4 24.87 -50.24 9.07
N SER A 5 23.86 -49.73 9.76
CA SER A 5 23.49 -48.32 9.82
C SER A 5 24.47 -47.50 10.66
N CYS A 6 24.73 -46.26 10.25
CA CYS A 6 25.37 -45.25 11.09
C CYS A 6 24.49 -43.99 11.07
N THR A 7 23.93 -43.68 12.23
CA THR A 7 23.26 -42.42 12.57
C THR A 7 24.32 -41.40 12.97
N PHE A 8 24.29 -40.21 12.39
CA PHE A 8 25.09 -39.07 12.83
C PHE A 8 24.15 -37.89 13.13
N SER A 9 24.14 -37.45 14.39
CA SER A 9 23.59 -36.17 14.83
C SER A 9 24.69 -35.10 14.77
N PRO A 10 24.35 -33.82 14.51
CA PRO A 10 25.32 -32.73 14.40
C PRO A 10 25.79 -32.24 15.78
N PRO A 11 27.02 -31.68 15.91
CA PRO A 11 27.49 -31.09 17.15
C PRO A 11 27.00 -29.64 17.33
N ASP A 12 26.52 -29.35 18.53
CA ASP A 12 26.28 -28.02 19.09
C ASP A 12 27.60 -27.23 19.21
N ILE A 13 27.62 -25.99 18.73
CA ILE A 13 28.70 -25.03 18.99
C ILE A 13 28.13 -23.93 19.87
N SER A 14 28.44 -24.02 21.17
CA SER A 14 28.35 -22.92 22.12
C SER A 14 29.74 -22.72 22.71
N LEU A 15 30.35 -21.56 22.43
CA LEU A 15 31.57 -21.13 23.10
C LEU A 15 31.41 -19.68 23.51
N ALA A 16 31.29 -19.51 24.82
CA ALA A 16 31.45 -18.25 25.54
C ALA A 16 32.92 -17.83 25.52
N PHE A 17 33.18 -16.53 25.47
CA PHE A 17 34.49 -15.96 25.77
C PHE A 17 34.34 -14.98 26.94
N GLU A 18 34.98 -15.33 28.06
CA GLU A 18 35.26 -14.45 29.18
C GLU A 18 36.45 -13.52 28.88
N GLY A 19 36.43 -12.35 29.52
CA GLY A 19 37.38 -11.28 29.28
C GLY A 19 38.76 -11.46 29.91
N HIS A 20 39.72 -10.75 29.35
CA HIS A 20 40.96 -10.38 30.01
C HIS A 20 41.34 -8.95 29.64
N VAL A 21 41.60 -8.13 30.65
CA VAL A 21 42.10 -6.75 30.55
C VAL A 21 43.61 -6.79 30.76
N CYS A 22 44.38 -6.22 29.83
CA CYS A 22 45.74 -5.73 30.05
C CYS A 22 46.00 -4.53 29.12
N GLY A 23 46.44 -3.41 29.69
CA GLY A 23 46.70 -2.17 28.97
C GLY A 23 48.08 -2.12 28.29
N GLY A 24 48.17 -1.28 27.24
CA GLY A 24 49.41 -0.91 26.57
C GLY A 24 49.12 -0.04 25.34
N THR A 25 49.65 1.18 25.34
CA THR A 25 49.49 2.23 24.32
C THR A 25 50.35 1.98 23.06
N ALA A 26 49.80 2.16 21.86
CA ALA A 26 50.42 2.92 20.74
C ALA A 26 49.55 2.91 19.46
N SER A 27 49.41 4.11 18.90
CA SER A 27 48.99 4.53 17.56
C SER A 27 48.81 3.49 16.43
N GLY A 28 47.67 3.58 15.75
CA GLY A 28 47.46 3.05 14.41
C GLY A 28 46.07 3.47 13.93
N TYR A 29 46.02 4.36 12.95
CA TYR A 29 44.80 4.74 12.25
C TYR A 29 44.31 3.54 11.46
N ASP A 30 43.17 2.98 11.87
CA ASP A 30 42.31 2.20 11.00
C ASP A 30 40.87 2.55 11.43
N SER A 31 40.32 3.56 10.76
CA SER A 31 38.88 3.80 10.83
C SER A 31 38.22 2.73 9.99
N ASP A 32 37.98 1.57 10.59
CA ASP A 32 36.92 0.67 10.19
C ASP A 32 35.61 1.48 10.24
N GLU A 33 35.27 2.13 9.13
CA GLU A 33 33.93 2.67 8.91
C GLU A 33 32.98 1.47 8.91
N LEU A 34 32.33 1.26 10.05
CA LEU A 34 31.10 0.50 10.14
C LEU A 34 30.20 0.95 8.97
N PRO A 35 29.69 0.03 8.13
CA PRO A 35 28.81 0.40 7.03
C PRO A 35 27.68 1.26 7.59
N GLY A 36 27.61 2.51 7.15
CA GLY A 36 26.73 3.51 7.74
C GLY A 36 25.31 2.98 7.85
N ASP A 37 24.72 3.09 9.05
CA ASP A 37 23.36 2.62 9.31
C ASP A 37 22.38 3.16 8.25
N VAL A 38 21.63 2.26 7.62
CA VAL A 38 20.58 2.64 6.66
C VAL A 38 19.42 3.25 7.44
N ILE A 39 19.16 4.55 7.24
CA ILE A 39 18.10 5.28 7.92
C ILE A 39 16.78 5.07 7.19
N GLU A 40 15.76 4.60 7.90
CA GLU A 40 14.44 4.38 7.31
C GLU A 40 13.56 5.64 7.39
N PHE A 41 12.79 5.89 6.34
CA PHE A 41 11.86 7.02 6.29
C PHE A 41 10.54 6.67 5.63
N TYR A 42 9.52 7.50 5.91
CA TYR A 42 8.25 7.53 5.19
C TYR A 42 8.22 8.78 4.31
N PRO A 43 8.05 8.67 2.99
CA PRO A 43 7.97 9.82 2.11
C PRO A 43 6.68 10.63 2.33
N GLU A 44 6.75 11.94 2.11
CA GLU A 44 5.58 12.77 1.86
C GLU A 44 4.91 12.28 0.57
N LYS A 45 3.64 11.86 0.66
CA LYS A 45 2.84 11.39 -0.48
C LYS A 45 1.98 12.53 -1.01
N LYS A 46 2.04 12.79 -2.32
CA LYS A 46 1.14 13.70 -3.03
C LYS A 46 0.36 12.92 -4.09
N CYS A 47 -0.97 12.97 -4.02
CA CYS A 47 -1.85 12.39 -5.02
C CYS A 47 -2.44 13.50 -5.90
N GLN A 48 -2.18 13.42 -7.20
CA GLN A 48 -2.85 14.24 -8.21
C GLN A 48 -3.60 13.32 -9.18
N GLY A 49 -4.92 13.18 -8.98
CA GLY A 49 -5.71 12.19 -9.71
C GLY A 49 -5.25 10.76 -9.39
N LYS A 50 -4.91 9.99 -10.42
CA LYS A 50 -4.37 8.61 -10.30
C LYS A 50 -2.85 8.54 -10.19
N LYS A 51 -2.18 9.69 -10.05
CA LYS A 51 -0.72 9.77 -10.01
C LYS A 51 -0.23 10.06 -8.60
N GLU A 52 0.64 9.19 -8.12
CA GLU A 52 1.28 9.29 -6.81
C GLU A 52 2.74 9.72 -6.97
N THR A 53 3.08 10.85 -6.36
CA THR A 53 4.46 11.33 -6.27
C THR A 53 4.91 11.31 -4.82
N PHE A 54 6.10 10.79 -4.59
CA PHE A 54 6.76 10.73 -3.30
C PHE A 54 7.80 11.83 -3.18
N ARG A 55 7.95 12.37 -1.98
CA ARG A 55 8.93 13.39 -1.67
C ARG A 55 9.62 13.12 -0.33
N PHE A 56 10.92 13.37 -0.28
CA PHE A 56 11.72 13.27 0.92
C PHE A 56 12.76 14.39 0.97
N LEU A 57 12.84 15.08 2.10
CA LEU A 57 13.89 16.06 2.37
C LEU A 57 15.01 15.37 3.14
N CYS A 58 16.03 14.94 2.41
CA CYS A 58 17.19 14.28 2.98
C CYS A 58 17.99 15.28 3.83
N PRO A 59 18.27 14.98 5.12
CA PRO A 59 18.91 15.93 6.03
C PRO A 59 20.43 16.04 5.85
N SER A 60 21.10 15.00 5.36
CA SER A 60 22.56 14.88 5.33
C SER A 60 23.02 13.83 4.31
N ALA A 61 24.34 13.68 4.17
CA ALA A 61 24.90 12.49 3.54
C ALA A 61 24.48 11.21 4.29
N GLY A 62 24.34 10.09 3.58
CA GLY A 62 23.99 8.78 4.16
C GLY A 62 23.12 7.92 3.25
N GLN A 63 22.76 6.72 3.74
CA GLN A 63 21.88 5.77 3.06
C GLN A 63 20.47 5.85 3.65
N PHE A 64 19.45 6.05 2.82
CA PHE A 64 18.07 6.27 3.25
C PHE A 64 17.10 5.29 2.58
N ARG A 65 16.43 4.43 3.36
CA ARG A 65 15.44 3.45 2.86
C ARG A 65 14.02 3.95 3.01
N CYS A 66 13.31 4.01 1.88
CA CYS A 66 11.88 4.29 1.86
C CYS A 66 11.06 3.07 2.31
N ARG A 67 10.26 3.22 3.37
CA ARG A 67 9.37 2.17 3.87
C ARG A 67 8.18 1.86 2.95
N THR A 68 7.83 2.76 2.02
CA THR A 68 6.69 2.60 1.12
C THR A 68 7.06 1.81 -0.15
N THR A 69 8.23 2.08 -0.73
CA THR A 69 8.65 1.50 -2.02
C THR A 69 9.83 0.53 -1.90
N GLY A 70 10.51 0.51 -0.76
CA GLY A 70 11.72 -0.30 -0.57
C GLY A 70 12.98 0.28 -1.21
N LEU A 71 12.88 1.38 -1.97
CA LEU A 71 14.06 2.05 -2.56
C LEU A 71 15.02 2.52 -1.47
N VAL A 72 16.32 2.36 -1.72
CA VAL A 72 17.39 2.94 -0.89
C VAL A 72 18.14 3.97 -1.70
N PHE A 73 18.33 5.15 -1.11
CA PHE A 73 19.00 6.29 -1.73
C PHE A 73 20.30 6.58 -0.99
N GLY A 74 21.43 6.47 -1.69
CA GLY A 74 22.74 6.90 -1.21
C GLY A 74 22.95 8.36 -1.56
N MET A 75 22.88 9.23 -0.55
CA MET A 75 22.97 10.67 -0.67
C MET A 75 24.35 11.15 -0.26
N GLU A 76 24.99 12.01 -1.05
CA GLU A 76 26.29 12.63 -0.72
C GLU A 76 26.13 13.88 0.14
N SER A 77 24.96 14.51 0.10
CA SER A 77 24.67 15.73 0.85
C SER A 77 23.16 15.92 1.07
N ARG A 78 22.82 16.97 1.82
CA ARG A 78 21.43 17.39 2.02
C ARG A 78 20.79 17.73 0.68
N GLY A 79 19.58 17.21 0.44
CA GLY A 79 18.89 17.45 -0.83
C GLY A 79 17.42 17.09 -0.76
N GLU A 80 16.68 17.54 -1.77
CA GLU A 80 15.31 17.10 -1.99
C GLU A 80 15.31 15.94 -2.98
N LEU A 81 14.60 14.88 -2.63
CA LEU A 81 14.36 13.73 -3.47
C LEU A 81 12.86 13.68 -3.78
N THR A 82 12.53 13.64 -5.07
CA THR A 82 11.17 13.36 -5.53
C THR A 82 11.20 12.20 -6.50
N TYR A 83 10.28 11.27 -6.35
CA TYR A 83 10.18 10.15 -7.26
C TYR A 83 8.76 9.63 -7.39
N GLU A 84 8.50 8.91 -8.46
CA GLU A 84 7.21 8.32 -8.76
C GLU A 84 7.37 7.09 -9.63
N THR A 85 6.33 6.28 -9.69
CA THR A 85 6.34 5.06 -10.50
C THR A 85 5.98 5.40 -11.93
N ALA A 86 6.81 4.97 -12.87
CA ALA A 86 6.64 5.19 -14.30
C ALA A 86 6.23 3.89 -15.01
N HIS A 87 6.05 3.97 -16.33
CA HIS A 87 5.68 2.82 -17.16
C HIS A 87 6.81 2.41 -18.07
N TRP A 88 7.05 1.10 -18.15
CA TRP A 88 7.99 0.53 -19.10
C TRP A 88 7.52 0.75 -20.54
N ASP A 89 8.39 1.32 -21.37
CA ASP A 89 8.25 1.25 -22.82
C ASP A 89 8.87 -0.06 -23.32
N LEU A 90 8.03 -1.09 -23.48
CA LEU A 90 8.48 -2.39 -23.97
C LEU A 90 9.07 -2.34 -25.38
N GLY A 91 8.74 -1.32 -26.18
CA GLY A 91 9.34 -1.11 -27.50
C GLY A 91 10.83 -0.76 -27.41
N LEU A 92 11.24 -0.07 -26.35
CA LEU A 92 12.64 0.23 -26.07
C LEU A 92 13.37 -0.91 -25.35
N ILE A 93 12.66 -1.70 -24.53
CA ILE A 93 13.27 -2.81 -23.78
C ILE A 93 13.45 -4.07 -24.62
N SER A 94 12.45 -4.45 -25.41
CA SER A 94 12.47 -5.72 -26.18
C SER A 94 13.72 -5.90 -27.06
N PRO A 95 14.24 -4.87 -27.77
CA PRO A 95 15.46 -4.98 -28.58
C PRO A 95 16.72 -5.31 -27.77
N THR A 96 16.75 -5.04 -26.47
CA THR A 96 17.90 -5.34 -25.60
C THR A 96 17.99 -6.83 -25.22
N GLY A 97 16.97 -7.63 -25.53
CA GLY A 97 16.86 -9.04 -25.13
C GLY A 97 16.59 -9.23 -23.62
N GLN A 98 16.18 -8.17 -22.93
CA GLN A 98 15.86 -8.15 -21.51
C GLN A 98 14.34 -8.08 -21.28
N GLU A 99 13.91 -8.41 -20.07
CA GLU A 99 12.55 -8.19 -19.59
C GLU A 99 12.57 -7.42 -18.26
N PRO A 100 11.53 -6.62 -17.94
CA PRO A 100 11.42 -5.99 -16.63
C PRO A 100 11.50 -6.99 -15.47
N ALA A 101 12.23 -6.62 -14.43
CA ALA A 101 12.37 -7.36 -13.17
C ALA A 101 11.84 -6.57 -11.96
N GLY A 102 11.20 -5.42 -12.20
CA GLY A 102 10.62 -4.59 -11.16
C GLY A 102 9.85 -3.39 -11.73
N PRO A 103 9.29 -2.55 -10.86
CA PRO A 103 8.75 -1.25 -11.26
C PRO A 103 9.84 -0.35 -11.87
N LEU A 104 9.39 0.59 -12.72
CA LEU A 104 10.21 1.69 -13.22
C LEU A 104 9.95 2.93 -12.35
N PHE A 105 10.98 3.71 -12.05
CA PHE A 105 10.86 4.91 -11.23
C PHE A 105 11.41 6.14 -11.96
N ASP A 106 10.64 7.23 -12.05
CA ASP A 106 11.15 8.57 -12.40
C ASP A 106 11.70 9.19 -11.11
N ILE A 107 13.02 9.39 -11.05
CA ILE A 107 13.71 9.88 -9.86
C ILE A 107 14.36 11.22 -10.17
N ARG A 108 14.10 12.20 -9.31
CA ARG A 108 14.65 13.56 -9.43
C ARG A 108 15.24 13.99 -8.10
N CYS A 109 16.44 14.54 -8.18
CA CYS A 109 17.13 15.20 -7.10
C CYS A 109 17.71 16.53 -7.63
N PRO A 110 16.99 17.65 -7.56
CA PRO A 110 17.39 18.90 -8.21
C PRO A 110 18.78 19.41 -7.79
N GLN A 111 19.23 19.07 -6.59
CA GLN A 111 20.54 19.45 -6.05
C GLN A 111 21.68 18.53 -6.53
N GLY A 112 21.39 17.45 -7.26
CA GLY A 112 22.39 16.48 -7.72
C GLY A 112 23.05 15.71 -6.57
N ALA A 113 22.37 15.60 -5.41
CA ALA A 113 22.95 15.01 -4.20
C ALA A 113 22.82 13.47 -4.13
N LEU A 114 22.14 12.85 -5.08
CA LEU A 114 21.96 11.39 -5.16
C LEU A 114 23.13 10.78 -5.93
N ALA A 115 23.94 9.93 -5.28
CA ALA A 115 25.07 9.24 -5.91
C ALA A 115 24.81 7.75 -6.18
N GLU A 116 24.00 7.11 -5.33
CA GLU A 116 23.69 5.68 -5.45
C GLU A 116 22.20 5.43 -5.30
N LEU A 117 21.72 4.43 -6.04
CA LEU A 117 20.36 3.93 -5.95
C LEU A 117 20.40 2.43 -5.73
N GLN A 118 19.63 1.94 -4.77
CA GLN A 118 19.39 0.51 -4.59
C GLN A 118 17.93 0.18 -4.90
N LEU A 119 17.74 -0.65 -5.92
CA LEU A 119 16.44 -1.07 -6.43
C LEU A 119 16.06 -2.44 -5.84
N PRO A 120 14.85 -2.60 -5.28
CA PRO A 120 14.41 -3.87 -4.73
C PRO A 120 14.12 -4.91 -5.82
N HIS A 121 14.63 -6.11 -5.64
CA HIS A 121 14.34 -7.27 -6.49
C HIS A 121 13.68 -8.39 -5.67
N CYS A 122 13.14 -9.39 -6.35
CA CYS A 122 12.48 -10.52 -5.69
C CYS A 122 12.91 -11.90 -6.21
N GLU A 123 13.84 -11.94 -7.15
CA GLU A 123 14.41 -13.16 -7.70
C GLU A 123 15.15 -14.00 -6.65
N LEU A 124 14.88 -15.30 -6.68
CA LEU A 124 15.50 -16.34 -5.87
C LEU A 124 16.45 -17.17 -6.74
N ASP A 125 17.46 -16.51 -7.31
CA ASP A 125 18.50 -17.17 -8.11
C ASP A 125 19.87 -17.06 -7.46
N ASP A 126 20.24 -18.08 -6.68
CA ASP A 126 21.54 -18.16 -6.02
C ASP A 126 22.65 -18.66 -6.97
N ARG A 127 22.32 -18.98 -8.23
CA ARG A 127 23.24 -19.73 -9.11
C ARG A 127 24.24 -18.84 -9.85
N ARG A 128 23.95 -17.55 -10.03
CA ARG A 128 24.83 -16.56 -10.70
C ARG A 128 24.59 -15.16 -10.15
N ALA A 129 25.58 -14.28 -10.22
CA ALA A 129 25.41 -12.86 -9.86
C ALA A 129 24.95 -11.99 -11.05
N ASP A 130 24.87 -12.55 -12.27
CA ASP A 130 24.64 -11.79 -13.52
C ASP A 130 23.20 -11.87 -14.06
N PHE A 131 22.23 -12.31 -13.26
CA PHE A 131 20.84 -12.46 -13.71
C PHE A 131 20.06 -11.13 -13.73
N LEU A 132 20.48 -10.14 -12.94
CA LEU A 132 19.89 -8.80 -12.92
C LEU A 132 20.82 -7.75 -13.54
N SER A 133 20.21 -6.75 -14.13
CA SER A 133 20.87 -5.55 -14.65
C SER A 133 19.96 -4.35 -14.41
N VAL A 134 20.52 -3.15 -14.52
CA VAL A 134 19.78 -1.92 -14.30
C VAL A 134 19.53 -1.25 -15.65
N ALA A 135 18.28 -0.95 -15.94
CA ALA A 135 17.92 -0.11 -17.08
C ALA A 135 17.83 1.35 -16.61
N HIS A 136 18.56 2.19 -17.31
CA HIS A 136 18.48 3.64 -17.21
C HIS A 136 17.90 4.17 -18.52
N MET A 137 16.76 4.86 -18.46
CA MET A 137 16.05 5.32 -19.66
C MET A 137 16.00 6.85 -19.70
N SER A 138 16.73 7.43 -20.65
CA SER A 138 16.83 8.87 -20.85
C SER A 138 16.67 9.22 -22.34
N CYS A 139 15.95 10.32 -22.64
CA CYS A 139 15.82 10.87 -23.99
C CYS A 139 15.39 9.86 -25.08
N GLY A 140 14.53 8.88 -24.73
CA GLY A 140 14.06 7.85 -25.67
C GLY A 140 15.05 6.72 -25.96
N ASN A 141 16.15 6.64 -25.22
CA ASN A 141 17.11 5.55 -25.27
C ASN A 141 17.08 4.75 -23.97
N VAL A 142 17.62 3.52 -24.02
CA VAL A 142 17.79 2.65 -22.86
C VAL A 142 19.25 2.23 -22.79
N GLU A 143 19.87 2.53 -21.66
CA GLU A 143 21.18 2.01 -21.30
C GLU A 143 21.02 0.88 -20.28
N VAL A 144 21.65 -0.27 -20.56
CA VAL A 144 21.65 -1.43 -19.65
C VAL A 144 22.97 -1.47 -18.91
N LEU A 145 22.92 -1.07 -17.64
CA LEU A 145 24.05 -0.95 -16.74
C LEU A 145 24.26 -2.24 -15.96
N ARG A 146 25.53 -2.54 -15.69
CA ARG A 146 25.90 -3.62 -14.76
C ARG A 146 25.72 -3.12 -13.32
N PRO A 147 25.14 -3.94 -12.43
CA PRO A 147 25.10 -3.63 -11.00
C PRO A 147 26.50 -3.43 -10.41
N LEU A 148 26.59 -2.55 -9.43
CA LEU A 148 27.75 -2.48 -8.53
C LEU A 148 27.73 -3.64 -7.54
N GLU A 149 26.55 -3.95 -7.02
CA GLU A 149 26.30 -5.03 -6.07
C GLU A 149 24.91 -5.62 -6.28
N VAL A 150 24.77 -6.92 -6.08
CA VAL A 150 23.47 -7.62 -6.02
C VAL A 150 23.43 -8.36 -4.68
N THR A 151 22.59 -7.88 -3.78
CA THR A 151 22.35 -8.52 -2.48
C THR A 151 21.20 -9.53 -2.59
N ALA A 152 20.71 -10.06 -1.46
CA ALA A 152 19.53 -10.93 -1.47
C ALA A 152 18.21 -10.19 -1.79
N THR A 153 18.19 -8.85 -1.71
CA THR A 153 16.96 -8.06 -1.82
C THR A 153 17.08 -6.80 -2.67
N HIS A 154 18.29 -6.29 -2.92
CA HIS A 154 18.54 -5.04 -3.61
C HIS A 154 19.68 -5.17 -4.62
N VAL A 155 19.56 -4.41 -5.71
CA VAL A 155 20.60 -4.19 -6.71
C VAL A 155 21.06 -2.74 -6.60
N THR A 156 22.36 -2.53 -6.39
CA THR A 156 22.98 -1.21 -6.25
C THR A 156 23.54 -0.71 -7.58
N VAL A 157 23.33 0.56 -7.89
CA VAL A 157 23.85 1.24 -9.08
C VAL A 157 24.32 2.66 -8.73
N SER A 158 25.36 3.14 -9.40
CA SER A 158 25.74 4.55 -9.36
C SER A 158 24.80 5.36 -10.26
N VAL A 159 24.44 6.55 -9.81
CA VAL A 159 23.52 7.45 -10.52
C VAL A 159 24.30 8.64 -11.07
N PRO A 160 24.81 8.57 -12.31
CA PRO A 160 25.51 9.70 -12.93
C PRO A 160 24.54 10.80 -13.39
N ASP A 161 23.28 10.42 -13.67
CA ASP A 161 22.22 11.30 -14.13
C ASP A 161 20.83 10.85 -13.64
N LEU A 162 19.89 11.78 -13.66
CA LEU A 162 18.56 11.61 -13.07
C LEU A 162 17.52 11.43 -14.17
N SER A 163 16.87 10.27 -14.21
CA SER A 163 15.79 9.97 -15.14
C SER A 163 14.97 8.75 -14.68
N LEU A 164 14.59 7.85 -15.60
CA LEU A 164 13.87 6.62 -15.35
C LEU A 164 14.84 5.48 -15.02
N TRP A 165 14.63 4.84 -13.87
CA TRP A 165 15.47 3.76 -13.37
C TRP A 165 14.64 2.54 -13.01
N GLY A 166 15.07 1.35 -13.43
CA GLY A 166 14.36 0.10 -13.14
C GLY A 166 15.23 -1.14 -13.34
N LEU A 167 14.80 -2.27 -12.80
CA LEU A 167 15.51 -3.53 -12.97
C LEU A 167 15.05 -4.26 -14.21
N VAL A 168 16.00 -4.87 -14.90
CA VAL A 168 15.77 -5.78 -16.00
C VAL A 168 16.54 -7.08 -15.79
N LYS A 169 16.08 -8.15 -16.41
CA LYS A 169 16.73 -9.46 -16.38
C LYS A 169 16.74 -10.08 -17.76
N ARG A 170 17.73 -10.96 -17.98
CA ARG A 170 17.76 -11.80 -19.18
C ARG A 170 16.58 -12.77 -19.13
N LEU A 171 16.21 -13.31 -20.30
CA LEU A 171 15.15 -14.32 -20.54
C LEU A 171 15.38 -15.62 -19.74
N SER A 172 15.30 -15.52 -18.44
CA SER A 172 15.48 -16.55 -17.43
C SER A 172 14.35 -16.38 -16.43
N LYS A 173 13.82 -17.49 -15.92
CA LYS A 173 12.59 -17.48 -15.12
C LYS A 173 12.85 -18.08 -13.76
N PRO A 174 13.73 -17.46 -12.95
CA PRO A 174 13.98 -17.93 -11.61
C PRO A 174 12.69 -17.85 -10.79
N ARG A 175 12.65 -18.58 -9.68
CA ARG A 175 11.60 -18.37 -8.69
C ARG A 175 11.71 -16.95 -8.15
N VAL A 176 10.59 -16.43 -7.65
CA VAL A 176 10.54 -15.11 -7.06
C VAL A 176 9.85 -15.16 -5.70
N LEU A 177 10.28 -14.31 -4.78
CA LEU A 177 9.46 -13.90 -3.65
C LEU A 177 8.26 -13.15 -4.22
N GLY A 178 7.08 -13.74 -4.03
CA GLY A 178 5.80 -13.18 -4.40
C GLY A 178 5.04 -12.64 -3.21
N GLN A 179 3.87 -12.08 -3.49
CA GLN A 179 2.91 -11.63 -2.50
C GLN A 179 1.48 -11.94 -2.95
N VAL A 180 0.63 -12.27 -1.97
CA VAL A 180 -0.83 -12.39 -2.11
C VAL A 180 -1.48 -11.19 -1.41
N LEU A 181 -2.10 -10.31 -2.19
CA LEU A 181 -2.84 -9.15 -1.67
C LEU A 181 -4.33 -9.38 -1.81
N LEU A 182 -5.08 -8.98 -0.78
CA LEU A 182 -6.52 -9.20 -0.68
C LEU A 182 -7.25 -7.87 -0.56
N PHE A 183 -8.21 -7.65 -1.43
CA PHE A 183 -9.10 -6.48 -1.37
C PHE A 183 -10.55 -6.96 -1.35
N LEU A 184 -11.24 -6.74 -0.24
CA LEU A 184 -12.67 -6.96 -0.15
C LEU A 184 -13.38 -5.84 -0.89
N ARG A 185 -14.23 -6.19 -1.85
CA ARG A 185 -15.28 -5.33 -2.35
C ARG A 185 -16.57 -5.71 -1.61
N PRO A 186 -17.07 -4.84 -0.72
CA PRO A 186 -18.35 -5.06 -0.04
C PRO A 186 -19.48 -5.23 -1.06
N GLY A 187 -20.49 -6.01 -0.69
CA GLY A 187 -21.75 -6.06 -1.43
C GLY A 187 -22.56 -4.78 -1.20
N ASP A 188 -23.50 -4.50 -2.09
CA ASP A 188 -24.45 -3.37 -1.98
C ASP A 188 -25.91 -3.84 -1.80
N GLY A 189 -26.08 -5.11 -1.40
CA GLY A 189 -27.38 -5.77 -1.25
C GLY A 189 -27.97 -6.31 -2.57
N VAL A 190 -27.44 -5.89 -3.72
CA VAL A 190 -27.76 -6.47 -5.03
C VAL A 190 -26.61 -7.32 -5.53
N MET A 191 -25.39 -6.83 -5.37
CA MET A 191 -24.16 -7.52 -5.71
C MET A 191 -23.62 -8.27 -4.49
N MET A 192 -23.24 -9.53 -4.72
CA MET A 192 -22.57 -10.35 -3.71
C MET A 192 -21.21 -9.70 -3.35
N PRO A 193 -20.82 -9.71 -2.06
CA PRO A 193 -19.47 -9.35 -1.67
C PRO A 193 -18.45 -10.24 -2.40
N LYS A 194 -17.28 -9.68 -2.72
CA LYS A 194 -16.19 -10.47 -3.29
C LYS A 194 -14.82 -10.01 -2.80
N VAL A 195 -13.90 -10.96 -2.70
CA VAL A 195 -12.49 -10.65 -2.44
C VAL A 195 -11.71 -10.77 -3.74
N ASN A 196 -11.10 -9.66 -4.15
CA ASN A 196 -10.13 -9.63 -5.22
C ASN A 196 -8.78 -10.10 -4.67
N VAL A 197 -8.25 -11.18 -5.23
CA VAL A 197 -6.97 -11.79 -4.85
C VAL A 197 -5.94 -11.47 -5.93
N PHE A 198 -4.89 -10.75 -5.56
CA PHE A 198 -3.77 -10.44 -6.45
C PHE A 198 -2.58 -11.31 -6.09
N VAL A 199 -2.02 -11.99 -7.07
CA VAL A 199 -0.78 -12.77 -6.95
C VAL A 199 0.29 -12.06 -7.78
N LEU A 200 1.20 -11.36 -7.10
CA LEU A 200 2.15 -10.43 -7.72
C LEU A 200 3.59 -10.72 -7.27
N PRO A 201 4.61 -10.25 -8.02
CA PRO A 201 5.98 -10.18 -7.52
C PRO A 201 6.07 -9.36 -6.23
N GLY A 202 6.94 -9.74 -5.30
CA GLY A 202 7.06 -9.13 -3.97
C GLY A 202 7.61 -7.71 -3.99
N ASN A 203 8.29 -7.30 -5.06
CA ASN A 203 8.80 -5.94 -5.25
C ASN A 203 7.80 -4.99 -5.96
N VAL A 204 6.55 -5.42 -6.17
CA VAL A 204 5.46 -4.51 -6.57
C VAL A 204 4.97 -3.73 -5.33
N PRO A 205 5.03 -2.38 -5.32
CA PRO A 205 4.58 -1.58 -4.19
C PRO A 205 3.07 -1.70 -3.97
N LEU A 206 2.66 -1.94 -2.71
CA LEU A 206 1.24 -2.01 -2.32
C LEU A 206 0.45 -0.75 -2.69
N CYS A 207 1.09 0.42 -2.61
CA CYS A 207 0.45 1.69 -2.94
C CYS A 207 -0.06 1.72 -4.40
N GLN A 208 0.73 1.23 -5.37
CA GLN A 208 0.31 1.18 -6.78
C GLN A 208 -0.91 0.28 -7.00
N VAL A 209 -0.98 -0.85 -6.30
CA VAL A 209 -2.12 -1.77 -6.41
C VAL A 209 -3.36 -1.17 -5.76
N THR A 210 -3.18 -0.55 -4.58
CA THR A 210 -4.25 0.07 -3.79
C THR A 210 -4.91 1.23 -4.53
N GLU A 211 -4.12 2.08 -5.18
CA GLU A 211 -4.62 3.26 -5.91
C GLU A 211 -5.48 2.93 -7.13
N GLN A 212 -5.36 1.71 -7.64
CA GLN A 212 -6.18 1.22 -8.76
C GLN A 212 -7.47 0.54 -8.30
N GLN A 213 -7.66 0.35 -6.99
CA GLN A 213 -8.89 -0.21 -6.46
C GLN A 213 -9.99 0.85 -6.37
N ASP A 214 -11.24 0.39 -6.46
CA ASP A 214 -12.40 1.24 -6.21
C ASP A 214 -12.36 1.74 -4.76
N SER A 215 -12.90 2.94 -4.54
CA SER A 215 -12.90 3.60 -3.23
C SER A 215 -13.64 2.84 -2.13
N CYS A 216 -14.54 1.91 -2.49
CA CYS A 216 -15.23 1.03 -1.56
C CYS A 216 -14.43 -0.23 -1.19
N CYS A 217 -13.33 -0.53 -1.90
CA CYS A 217 -12.53 -1.71 -1.61
C CYS A 217 -11.76 -1.53 -0.29
N VAL A 218 -11.77 -2.56 0.55
CA VAL A 218 -11.03 -2.62 1.81
C VAL A 218 -9.84 -3.55 1.65
N TYR A 219 -8.63 -3.04 1.89
CA TYR A 219 -7.43 -3.88 1.94
C TYR A 219 -7.45 -4.76 3.19
N LEU A 220 -7.50 -6.08 3.00
CA LEU A 220 -7.48 -7.05 4.10
C LEU A 220 -6.03 -7.36 4.47
N ARG A 221 -5.54 -6.69 5.52
CA ARG A 221 -4.14 -6.81 5.95
C ARG A 221 -3.88 -8.21 6.53
N THR A 222 -2.98 -8.94 5.88
CA THR A 222 -2.46 -10.24 6.34
C THR A 222 -1.01 -10.40 5.91
N SER A 223 -0.33 -11.45 6.38
CA SER A 223 1.00 -11.77 5.86
C SER A 223 0.90 -12.32 4.43
N SER A 224 1.47 -11.59 3.48
CA SER A 224 1.27 -11.78 2.04
C SER A 224 2.35 -12.63 1.36
N GLY A 225 3.56 -12.71 1.93
CA GLY A 225 4.71 -13.31 1.26
C GLY A 225 4.55 -14.80 0.92
N CYS A 226 5.02 -15.19 -0.27
CA CYS A 226 5.05 -16.56 -0.76
C CYS A 226 6.19 -16.77 -1.78
N GLU A 227 6.48 -18.01 -2.16
CA GLU A 227 7.37 -18.29 -3.30
C GLU A 227 6.56 -18.60 -4.56
N LEU A 228 6.87 -17.91 -5.65
CA LEU A 228 6.21 -18.07 -6.93
C LEU A 228 7.20 -18.49 -8.01
N SER A 229 6.66 -19.15 -9.03
CA SER A 229 7.41 -19.65 -10.19
C SER A 229 6.75 -19.06 -11.45
N PRO A 230 7.45 -18.21 -12.22
CA PRO A 230 6.90 -17.64 -13.44
C PRO A 230 6.39 -18.71 -14.41
N MET A 231 5.33 -18.40 -15.14
CA MET A 231 4.60 -19.29 -16.08
C MET A 231 4.04 -20.57 -15.47
N THR A 232 4.03 -20.70 -14.14
CA THR A 232 3.36 -21.82 -13.48
C THR A 232 1.91 -21.49 -13.21
N LYS A 233 1.02 -22.48 -13.37
CA LYS A 233 -0.40 -22.37 -13.04
C LYS A 233 -0.61 -22.47 -11.53
N TYR A 234 -1.39 -21.54 -10.99
CA TYR A 234 -1.85 -21.52 -9.61
C TYR A 234 -3.37 -21.52 -9.56
N LYS A 235 -3.92 -21.90 -8.42
CA LYS A 235 -5.35 -21.77 -8.12
C LYS A 235 -5.57 -21.32 -6.68
N VAL A 236 -6.70 -20.67 -6.44
CA VAL A 236 -7.16 -20.33 -5.09
C VAL A 236 -8.21 -21.34 -4.66
N SER A 237 -8.16 -21.76 -3.39
CA SER A 237 -9.16 -22.63 -2.78
C SER A 237 -9.52 -22.15 -1.38
N SER A 238 -10.71 -22.52 -0.93
CA SER A 238 -11.24 -22.24 0.41
C SER A 238 -12.04 -23.43 0.90
N GLY A 239 -11.92 -23.75 2.18
CA GLY A 239 -12.79 -24.70 2.89
C GLY A 239 -14.03 -24.05 3.49
N SER A 240 -14.14 -22.72 3.44
CA SER A 240 -15.25 -21.96 4.01
C SER A 240 -16.54 -22.20 3.23
N ARG A 241 -17.62 -22.42 3.97
CA ARG A 241 -18.97 -22.55 3.40
C ARG A 241 -19.53 -21.21 2.90
N GLU A 242 -18.93 -20.10 3.31
CA GLU A 242 -19.31 -18.74 2.90
C GLU A 242 -18.84 -18.42 1.46
N VAL A 243 -17.99 -19.25 0.86
CA VAL A 243 -17.50 -19.05 -0.50
C VAL A 243 -18.47 -19.69 -1.50
N VAL A 244 -19.07 -18.84 -2.34
CA VAL A 244 -20.01 -19.24 -3.40
C VAL A 244 -19.27 -19.73 -4.64
N ARG A 245 -18.24 -18.98 -5.05
CA ARG A 245 -17.49 -19.24 -6.28
C ARG A 245 -16.10 -18.63 -6.22
N ILE A 246 -15.14 -19.32 -6.81
CA ILE A 246 -13.81 -18.78 -7.10
C ILE A 246 -13.62 -18.79 -8.61
N GLN A 247 -13.12 -17.68 -9.17
CA GLN A 247 -12.75 -17.62 -10.58
C GLN A 247 -11.44 -16.83 -10.80
N PRO A 248 -10.67 -17.14 -11.86
CA PRO A 248 -10.78 -18.37 -12.67
C PRO A 248 -10.42 -19.61 -11.84
N GLU A 249 -10.69 -20.81 -12.37
CA GLU A 249 -10.32 -22.09 -11.70
C GLU A 249 -8.81 -22.26 -11.54
N GLY A 250 -8.03 -21.61 -12.39
CA GLY A 250 -6.58 -21.52 -12.25
C GLY A 250 -5.98 -20.59 -13.30
N GLN A 251 -4.92 -19.90 -12.91
CA GLN A 251 -4.28 -18.85 -13.71
C GLN A 251 -2.76 -19.04 -13.70
N SER A 252 -2.12 -18.84 -14.86
CA SER A 252 -0.67 -18.81 -14.95
C SER A 252 -0.12 -17.52 -14.33
N PHE A 253 0.89 -17.65 -13.48
CA PHE A 253 1.57 -16.50 -12.88
C PHE A 253 2.55 -15.86 -13.85
N TYR A 254 2.46 -14.53 -14.00
CA TYR A 254 3.39 -13.71 -14.77
C TYR A 254 3.90 -12.58 -13.89
N CYS A 255 5.15 -12.16 -14.09
CA CYS A 255 5.69 -11.01 -13.37
C CYS A 255 5.12 -9.72 -13.99
N VAL A 256 4.14 -9.12 -13.32
CA VAL A 256 3.44 -7.91 -13.77
C VAL A 256 3.89 -6.73 -12.91
N TYR A 257 4.35 -5.65 -13.57
CA TYR A 257 4.86 -4.44 -12.91
C TYR A 257 4.09 -3.17 -13.33
N GLY A 258 2.82 -3.34 -13.71
CA GLY A 258 1.96 -2.27 -14.20
C GLY A 258 1.92 -2.16 -15.74
N PRO A 259 1.25 -1.13 -16.29
CA PRO A 259 0.59 -0.03 -15.58
C PRO A 259 -0.69 -0.45 -14.85
N ASN A 260 -1.33 -1.54 -15.29
CA ASN A 260 -2.62 -1.98 -14.75
C ASN A 260 -2.47 -3.25 -13.93
N PHE A 261 -3.04 -3.25 -12.72
CA PHE A 261 -3.13 -4.42 -11.85
C PHE A 261 -4.56 -4.93 -11.84
N HIS A 262 -4.78 -6.11 -12.42
CA HIS A 262 -6.05 -6.81 -12.37
C HIS A 262 -6.00 -7.94 -11.32
N PRO A 263 -7.11 -8.22 -10.62
CA PRO A 263 -7.18 -9.37 -9.73
C PRO A 263 -6.80 -10.65 -10.48
N THR A 264 -5.94 -11.47 -9.88
CA THR A 264 -5.60 -12.79 -10.42
C THR A 264 -6.75 -13.77 -10.22
N PHE A 265 -7.43 -13.65 -9.08
CA PHE A 265 -8.64 -14.40 -8.76
C PHE A 265 -9.68 -13.50 -8.08
N GLU A 266 -10.93 -13.89 -8.18
CA GLU A 266 -12.08 -13.29 -7.50
C GLU A 266 -12.79 -14.40 -6.71
N VAL A 267 -12.98 -14.16 -5.42
CA VAL A 267 -13.67 -15.06 -4.49
C VAL A 267 -14.99 -14.42 -4.12
N PHE A 268 -16.09 -14.95 -4.64
CA PHE A 268 -17.44 -14.48 -4.34
C PHE A 268 -17.94 -15.11 -3.04
N LEU A 269 -18.51 -14.28 -2.19
CA LEU A 269 -18.92 -14.64 -0.84
C LEU A 269 -20.42 -14.50 -0.67
N ASP A 270 -21.02 -15.33 0.18
CA ASP A 270 -22.38 -15.15 0.65
C ASP A 270 -22.52 -13.85 1.46
N HIS A 271 -23.73 -13.29 1.46
CA HIS A 271 -24.03 -12.14 2.31
C HIS A 271 -23.81 -12.48 3.79
N GLY A 272 -23.22 -11.54 4.53
CA GLY A 272 -22.93 -11.72 5.96
C GLY A 272 -21.76 -12.65 6.27
N ALA A 273 -20.96 -13.03 5.26
CA ALA A 273 -19.70 -13.72 5.46
C ALA A 273 -18.81 -12.97 6.47
N ARG A 274 -18.27 -13.68 7.46
CA ARG A 274 -17.45 -13.07 8.53
C ARG A 274 -16.00 -13.45 8.44
N SER A 275 -15.69 -14.57 7.80
CA SER A 275 -14.32 -15.05 7.75
C SER A 275 -14.12 -16.07 6.64
N LEU A 276 -12.91 -16.07 6.10
CA LEU A 276 -12.53 -16.95 5.01
C LEU A 276 -11.16 -17.55 5.29
N ASP A 277 -11.03 -18.84 5.03
CA ASP A 277 -9.73 -19.47 4.82
C ASP A 277 -9.42 -19.45 3.32
N LEU A 278 -8.26 -18.93 2.94
CA LEU A 278 -7.77 -18.97 1.57
C LEU A 278 -6.46 -19.71 1.50
N GLN A 279 -6.31 -20.45 0.41
CA GLN A 279 -5.08 -21.14 0.07
C GLN A 279 -4.71 -20.82 -1.38
N LEU A 280 -3.45 -20.52 -1.62
CA LEU A 280 -2.88 -20.49 -2.96
C LEU A 280 -2.13 -21.80 -3.20
N LEU A 281 -2.54 -22.51 -4.23
CA LEU A 281 -2.04 -23.84 -4.58
C LEU A 281 -1.31 -23.76 -5.92
N LYS A 282 -0.08 -24.25 -5.95
CA LYS A 282 0.72 -24.44 -7.16
C LYS A 282 0.33 -25.75 -7.83
N CYS A 283 -0.14 -25.68 -9.06
CA CYS A 283 -0.48 -26.87 -9.84
C CYS A 283 0.80 -27.54 -10.36
N ARG A 284 1.01 -28.81 -10.03
CA ARG A 284 2.10 -29.65 -10.56
C ARG A 284 1.55 -30.65 -11.57
N ALA A 285 2.46 -31.32 -12.28
CA ALA A 285 2.08 -32.43 -13.16
C ALA A 285 1.36 -33.55 -12.37
N ARG A 286 0.45 -34.26 -13.05
CA ARG A 286 -0.35 -35.37 -12.50
C ARG A 286 -1.30 -34.94 -11.37
N ASP A 287 -1.90 -33.76 -11.49
CA ASP A 287 -2.91 -33.20 -10.57
C ASP A 287 -2.46 -33.17 -9.09
N ARG A 288 -1.14 -33.05 -8.88
CA ARG A 288 -0.58 -32.80 -7.56
C ARG A 288 -0.58 -31.31 -7.28
N GLU A 289 -0.94 -30.97 -6.07
CA GLU A 289 -1.06 -29.58 -5.64
C GLU A 289 -0.12 -29.34 -4.46
N GLU A 290 0.59 -28.21 -4.51
CA GLU A 290 1.48 -27.79 -3.46
C GLU A 290 0.95 -26.48 -2.89
N GLN A 291 0.68 -26.45 -1.59
CA GLN A 291 0.28 -25.23 -0.91
C GLN A 291 1.49 -24.29 -0.77
N VAL A 292 1.40 -23.11 -1.36
CA VAL A 292 2.47 -22.08 -1.28
C VAL A 292 2.11 -20.92 -0.36
N TRP A 293 0.83 -20.75 -0.05
CA TRP A 293 0.33 -19.73 0.89
C TRP A 293 -1.03 -20.15 1.44
N THR A 294 -1.29 -19.88 2.72
CA THR A 294 -2.60 -20.11 3.35
C THR A 294 -2.86 -19.11 4.46
N ARG A 295 -4.04 -18.48 4.52
CA ARG A 295 -4.42 -17.60 5.63
C ARG A 295 -5.89 -17.75 5.96
N PHE A 296 -6.17 -17.67 7.25
CA PHE A 296 -7.49 -17.30 7.75
C PHE A 296 -7.56 -15.77 7.82
N VAL A 297 -8.66 -15.20 7.34
CA VAL A 297 -8.86 -13.75 7.27
C VAL A 297 -10.25 -13.43 7.79
N GLU A 298 -10.30 -12.52 8.76
CA GLU A 298 -11.54 -11.94 9.24
C GLU A 298 -12.00 -10.84 8.29
N LEU A 299 -13.27 -10.86 7.94
CA LEU A 299 -13.90 -9.83 7.14
C LEU A 299 -14.40 -8.72 8.06
N PRO A 300 -14.25 -7.44 7.68
CA PRO A 300 -14.92 -6.36 8.37
C PRO A 300 -16.42 -6.67 8.47
N ALA A 301 -16.99 -6.58 9.66
CA ALA A 301 -18.42 -6.77 9.82
C ALA A 301 -19.17 -5.73 8.97
N ASP A 302 -20.24 -6.16 8.31
CA ASP A 302 -21.29 -5.24 7.91
C ASP A 302 -21.74 -4.55 9.21
N SER A 303 -21.44 -3.25 9.36
CA SER A 303 -21.91 -2.51 10.53
C SER A 303 -23.42 -2.72 10.63
N PRO A 304 -23.94 -3.37 11.70
CA PRO A 304 -25.36 -3.54 11.82
C PRO A 304 -25.96 -2.16 12.06
N ALA A 305 -26.85 -1.72 11.16
CA ALA A 305 -27.87 -0.77 11.52
C ALA A 305 -28.57 -1.32 12.77
N THR A 306 -28.47 -0.58 13.87
CA THR A 306 -28.91 -0.99 15.20
C THR A 306 -30.35 -1.48 15.16
N ALA A 307 -30.54 -2.79 15.33
CA ALA A 307 -31.87 -3.37 15.47
C ALA A 307 -32.44 -2.99 16.85
N THR A 308 -33.38 -2.04 16.88
CA THR A 308 -34.33 -1.87 17.99
C THR A 308 -35.56 -2.77 17.79
N PRO A 309 -36.10 -3.38 18.86
CA PRO A 309 -37.20 -4.33 18.74
C PRO A 309 -38.57 -3.65 18.59
N THR A 310 -39.30 -4.11 17.57
CA THR A 310 -40.76 -4.31 17.47
C THR A 310 -41.70 -3.24 18.03
N ARG A 311 -42.40 -2.54 17.11
CA ARG A 311 -43.88 -2.52 17.14
C ARG A 311 -44.47 -2.25 15.75
N SER A 312 -45.37 -3.15 15.38
CA SER A 312 -46.24 -3.17 14.22
C SER A 312 -46.75 -1.81 13.73
N ASN A 313 -46.56 -1.50 12.45
CA ASN A 313 -47.69 -1.23 11.54
C ASN A 313 -47.24 -1.25 10.08
N GLU A 314 -48.05 -1.88 9.24
CA GLU A 314 -47.96 -1.83 7.78
C GLU A 314 -48.35 -0.45 7.25
N PHE A 315 -47.89 -0.19 6.01
CA PHE A 315 -48.20 0.92 5.11
C PHE A 315 -47.55 2.28 5.41
N ALA A 316 -46.36 2.50 4.84
CA ALA A 316 -46.05 3.75 4.14
C ALA A 316 -44.92 3.52 3.13
N THR A 317 -45.25 3.78 1.86
CA THR A 317 -44.32 4.06 0.78
C THR A 317 -43.36 5.15 1.25
N ALA A 318 -42.07 4.85 1.42
CA ALA A 318 -41.04 5.85 1.67
C ALA A 318 -39.99 5.75 0.56
N GLN A 319 -39.81 6.88 -0.13
CA GLN A 319 -38.86 7.09 -1.21
C GLN A 319 -37.45 6.64 -0.80
N ARG A 320 -36.78 5.95 -1.73
CA ARG A 320 -35.34 5.74 -1.74
C ARG A 320 -34.63 7.08 -1.58
N ILE A 321 -33.90 7.24 -0.50
CA ILE A 321 -33.02 8.39 -0.28
C ILE A 321 -31.63 8.04 -0.86
N SER A 322 -31.11 8.96 -1.69
CA SER A 322 -29.77 8.91 -2.28
C SER A 322 -28.72 9.20 -1.20
N PRO A 323 -27.55 8.52 -1.17
CA PRO A 323 -26.49 8.87 -0.22
C PRO A 323 -26.01 10.31 -0.45
N VAL A 324 -25.82 11.06 0.64
CA VAL A 324 -25.36 12.44 0.61
C VAL A 324 -24.00 12.51 -0.11
N SER A 325 -23.94 13.21 -1.24
CA SER A 325 -22.66 13.39 -1.96
C SER A 325 -21.68 14.20 -1.11
N ARG A 326 -20.48 13.64 -0.90
CA ARG A 326 -19.37 14.28 -0.17
C ARG A 326 -19.09 15.71 -0.65
N GLN A 327 -19.18 15.94 -1.94
CA GLN A 327 -18.90 17.24 -2.55
C GLN A 327 -20.02 18.24 -2.26
N LEU A 328 -21.28 17.83 -2.42
CA LEU A 328 -22.44 18.67 -2.11
C LEU A 328 -22.49 19.04 -0.62
N TRP A 329 -22.15 18.09 0.26
CA TRP A 329 -22.06 18.37 1.69
C TRP A 329 -20.89 19.28 2.05
N ALA A 330 -19.72 19.12 1.43
CA ALA A 330 -18.58 20.03 1.65
C ALA A 330 -18.90 21.47 1.24
N GLU A 331 -19.60 21.65 0.11
CA GLU A 331 -20.08 22.95 -0.36
C GLU A 331 -21.08 23.58 0.61
N ALA A 332 -22.06 22.80 1.08
CA ALA A 332 -23.03 23.26 2.07
C ALA A 332 -22.39 23.60 3.43
N LEU A 333 -21.45 22.78 3.90
CA LEU A 333 -20.73 23.02 5.14
C LEU A 333 -19.84 24.26 5.05
N ASN A 334 -19.21 24.52 3.91
CA ASN A 334 -18.51 25.77 3.68
C ASN A 334 -19.45 26.97 3.73
N ALA A 335 -20.64 26.88 3.13
CA ALA A 335 -21.65 27.95 3.24
C ALA A 335 -22.08 28.19 4.70
N VAL A 336 -22.31 27.13 5.49
CA VAL A 336 -22.59 27.27 6.93
C VAL A 336 -21.43 27.97 7.65
N ILE A 337 -20.19 27.58 7.35
CA ILE A 337 -18.99 28.15 7.98
C ILE A 337 -18.79 29.61 7.57
N GLU A 338 -19.12 30.01 6.35
CA GLU A 338 -19.03 31.39 5.87
C GLU A 338 -20.04 32.32 6.55
N GLU A 339 -21.22 31.80 6.90
CA GLU A 339 -22.32 32.56 7.52
C GLU A 339 -22.13 32.83 9.03
N LEU A 340 -21.10 32.23 9.66
CA LEU A 340 -20.78 32.44 11.07
C LEU A 340 -19.93 33.70 11.28
N GLU A 341 -20.18 34.45 12.34
CA GLU A 341 -19.27 35.53 12.73
C GLU A 341 -18.02 34.98 13.43
N THR A 342 -16.99 35.82 13.61
CA THR A 342 -15.69 35.41 14.17
C THR A 342 -15.81 34.71 15.52
N ASP A 343 -16.71 35.17 16.40
CA ASP A 343 -16.89 34.58 17.72
C ASP A 343 -17.78 33.32 17.71
N GLU A 344 -18.69 33.20 16.74
CA GLU A 344 -19.50 32.02 16.50
C GLU A 344 -18.65 30.88 15.90
N TYR A 345 -17.75 31.22 14.98
CA TYR A 345 -16.80 30.30 14.39
C TYR A 345 -15.79 29.75 15.44
N LYS A 346 -15.35 30.59 16.39
CA LYS A 346 -14.56 30.11 17.55
C LYS A 346 -15.36 29.15 18.42
N LYS A 347 -16.66 29.41 18.65
CA LYS A 347 -17.55 28.49 19.38
C LYS A 347 -17.72 27.17 18.63
N LEU A 348 -17.89 27.21 17.31
CA LEU A 348 -17.94 26.02 16.47
C LEU A 348 -16.66 25.18 16.62
N LYS A 349 -15.46 25.79 16.52
CA LYS A 349 -14.19 25.09 16.74
C LYS A 349 -14.13 24.41 18.12
N ASN A 350 -14.62 25.08 19.17
CA ASN A 350 -14.63 24.50 20.51
C ASN A 350 -15.60 23.31 20.63
N LEU A 351 -16.78 23.38 20.00
CA LEU A 351 -17.76 22.29 19.98
C LEU A 351 -17.23 21.10 19.17
N LEU A 352 -16.61 21.34 18.02
CA LEU A 352 -15.96 20.30 17.22
C LEU A 352 -14.81 19.61 17.96
N HIS A 353 -14.08 20.35 18.81
CA HIS A 353 -13.08 19.76 19.69
C HIS A 353 -13.71 18.84 20.75
N GLN A 354 -14.81 19.26 21.36
CA GLN A 354 -15.56 18.45 22.32
C GLN A 354 -16.12 17.17 21.67
N SER A 355 -16.46 17.23 20.38
CA SER A 355 -16.92 16.08 19.59
C SER A 355 -15.79 15.16 19.11
N GLY A 356 -14.51 15.49 19.35
CA GLY A 356 -13.37 14.59 19.13
C GLY A 356 -12.21 15.12 18.29
N ILE A 357 -12.32 16.28 17.63
CA ILE A 357 -11.22 16.81 16.80
C ILE A 357 -10.11 17.40 17.70
N PRO A 358 -8.82 17.05 17.55
CA PRO A 358 -7.74 17.63 18.34
C PRO A 358 -7.62 19.17 18.18
N ARG A 359 -7.35 19.94 19.26
CA ARG A 359 -7.24 21.42 19.16
C ARG A 359 -6.18 21.88 18.16
N GLY A 360 -5.03 21.19 18.11
CA GLY A 360 -3.96 21.51 17.14
C GLY A 360 -4.40 21.36 15.69
N ALA A 361 -5.34 20.44 15.43
CA ALA A 361 -5.94 20.22 14.12
C ALA A 361 -6.94 21.32 13.72
N LEU A 362 -7.58 22.01 14.67
CA LEU A 362 -8.54 23.09 14.40
C LEU A 362 -7.89 24.48 14.43
N GLY A 363 -6.80 24.62 15.17
CA GLY A 363 -6.05 25.87 15.33
C GLY A 363 -5.27 26.26 14.07
N GLY A 364 -4.68 25.28 13.38
CA GLY A 364 -3.90 25.50 12.15
C GLY A 364 -4.68 25.33 10.85
N THR A 365 -6.00 25.15 10.90
CA THR A 365 -6.84 25.01 9.70
C THR A 365 -7.47 26.36 9.35
N GLU A 366 -7.15 26.81 8.14
CA GLU A 366 -7.74 27.98 7.50
C GLU A 366 -9.25 27.78 7.31
N ARG A 367 -9.99 28.89 7.32
CA ARG A 367 -11.46 28.86 7.29
C ARG A 367 -12.05 28.07 6.11
N PRO A 368 -11.55 28.21 4.86
CA PRO A 368 -12.05 27.46 3.70
C PRO A 368 -11.77 25.95 3.76
N ASP A 369 -10.76 25.53 4.52
CA ASP A 369 -10.36 24.12 4.64
C ASP A 369 -11.09 23.40 5.77
N MET A 370 -11.87 24.14 6.57
CA MET A 370 -12.52 23.62 7.76
C MET A 370 -13.59 22.57 7.43
N ALA A 371 -14.37 22.75 6.35
CA ALA A 371 -15.34 21.74 5.93
C ALA A 371 -14.67 20.42 5.55
N HIS A 372 -13.58 20.47 4.78
CA HIS A 372 -12.79 19.29 4.45
C HIS A 372 -12.20 18.62 5.69
N ARG A 373 -11.76 19.41 6.68
CA ARG A 373 -11.22 18.87 7.94
C ARG A 373 -12.27 18.13 8.75
N ILE A 374 -13.48 18.67 8.85
CA ILE A 374 -14.60 18.07 9.59
C ILE A 374 -15.02 16.76 8.90
N ILE A 375 -15.21 16.79 7.58
CA ILE A 375 -15.62 15.63 6.78
C ILE A 375 -14.55 14.54 6.76
N SER A 376 -13.27 14.92 6.73
CA SER A 376 -12.14 13.98 6.78
C SER A 376 -12.06 13.26 8.14
N HIS A 377 -12.41 13.95 9.23
CA HIS A 377 -12.35 13.38 10.56
C HIS A 377 -13.57 12.51 10.91
N PHE A 378 -14.78 12.97 10.61
CA PHE A 378 -16.01 12.28 11.01
C PHE A 378 -16.63 11.41 9.90
N GLY A 379 -16.25 11.59 8.63
CA GLY A 379 -17.03 11.06 7.49
C GLY A 379 -18.21 11.97 7.14
N VAL A 380 -18.82 11.77 5.97
CA VAL A 380 -19.86 12.69 5.43
C VAL A 380 -21.11 12.66 6.31
N GLU A 381 -21.67 11.48 6.53
CA GLU A 381 -22.93 11.26 7.23
C GLU A 381 -22.85 11.73 8.68
N ARG A 382 -21.81 11.31 9.40
CA ARG A 382 -21.63 11.72 10.80
C ARG A 382 -21.29 13.20 10.94
N SER A 383 -20.61 13.80 9.97
CA SER A 383 -20.33 15.23 10.02
C SER A 383 -21.57 16.10 9.87
N VAL A 384 -22.63 15.64 9.18
CA VAL A 384 -23.91 16.36 9.10
C VAL A 384 -24.54 16.47 10.49
N GLU A 385 -24.63 15.36 11.22
CA GLU A 385 -25.20 15.34 12.58
C GLU A 385 -24.36 16.15 13.57
N VAL A 386 -23.03 16.03 13.50
CA VAL A 386 -22.12 16.76 14.40
C VAL A 386 -22.18 18.26 14.14
N VAL A 387 -22.30 18.68 12.88
CA VAL A 387 -22.44 20.09 12.53
C VAL A 387 -23.82 20.61 12.92
N GLU A 388 -24.89 19.84 12.73
CA GLU A 388 -26.23 20.23 13.18
C GLU A 388 -26.29 20.45 14.70
N ASP A 389 -25.77 19.52 15.51
CA ASP A 389 -25.70 19.70 16.97
C ASP A 389 -24.87 20.94 17.33
N ALA A 390 -23.72 21.12 16.67
CA ALA A 390 -22.85 22.25 16.96
C ALA A 390 -23.47 23.59 16.58
N VAL A 391 -24.14 23.67 15.43
CA VAL A 391 -24.86 24.87 14.96
C VAL A 391 -26.09 25.13 15.83
N GLY A 392 -26.81 24.10 16.28
CA GLY A 392 -27.94 24.24 17.21
C GLY A 392 -27.55 24.76 18.60
N ARG A 393 -26.28 24.55 19.00
CA ARG A 393 -25.70 25.06 20.26
C ARG A 393 -25.05 26.43 20.11
N ILE A 394 -24.89 26.91 18.87
CA ILE A 394 -24.60 28.31 18.55
C ILE A 394 -25.97 29.02 18.40
N PRO A 395 -26.13 30.28 18.83
CA PRO A 395 -27.41 30.99 18.71
C PRO A 395 -27.79 31.37 17.25
N ARG A 396 -27.37 30.57 16.25
CA ARG A 396 -27.66 30.73 14.82
C ARG A 396 -28.54 29.58 14.34
N ASN A 397 -29.81 29.66 14.72
CA ASN A 397 -30.87 28.74 14.30
C ASN A 397 -31.91 29.45 13.40
N ASP A 398 -31.44 30.41 12.61
CA ASP A 398 -32.27 31.18 11.69
C ASP A 398 -32.60 30.38 10.41
N PRO A 399 -33.63 30.79 9.65
CA PRO A 399 -34.09 30.08 8.46
C PRO A 399 -32.97 29.80 7.46
N LYS A 400 -31.99 30.70 7.33
CA LYS A 400 -30.90 30.57 6.37
C LYS A 400 -29.98 29.37 6.69
N MET A 401 -29.64 29.17 7.96
CA MET A 401 -28.85 28.00 8.40
C MET A 401 -29.65 26.71 8.29
N ARG A 402 -30.94 26.76 8.63
CA ARG A 402 -31.84 25.62 8.53
C ARG A 402 -32.03 25.16 7.09
N ASP A 403 -32.20 26.09 6.15
CA ASP A 403 -32.40 25.78 4.73
C ASP A 403 -31.15 25.14 4.11
N ILE A 404 -29.96 25.43 4.61
CA ILE A 404 -28.70 24.80 4.17
C ILE A 404 -28.59 23.37 4.71
N LEU A 405 -28.94 23.13 5.98
CA LEU A 405 -28.74 21.83 6.63
C LEU A 405 -29.90 20.84 6.38
N LYS A 406 -31.13 21.33 6.29
CA LYS A 406 -32.37 20.56 6.13
C LYS A 406 -32.33 19.51 5.00
N PRO A 407 -31.89 19.82 3.76
CA PRO A 407 -31.87 18.82 2.70
C PRO A 407 -30.90 17.67 2.96
N PHE A 408 -29.90 17.85 3.84
CA PHE A 408 -28.96 16.80 4.22
C PHE A 408 -29.46 15.99 5.42
N LEU A 409 -30.15 16.64 6.37
CA LEU A 409 -30.79 15.96 7.50
C LEU A 409 -31.97 15.09 7.04
N GLU A 410 -32.77 15.59 6.09
CA GLU A 410 -33.84 14.82 5.44
C GLU A 410 -33.32 13.64 4.60
N GLN A 411 -32.03 13.67 4.22
CA GLN A 411 -31.38 12.54 3.54
C GLN A 411 -30.78 11.50 4.50
N LEU A 412 -30.74 11.80 5.80
CA LEU A 412 -30.24 10.88 6.84
C LEU A 412 -31.36 10.27 7.69
N GLY A 413 -32.61 10.73 7.50
CA GLY A 413 -33.80 10.33 8.27
C GLY A 413 -34.67 9.28 7.58
#